data_AF-A0A2A2QM21-F1
#
_entry.id   AF-A0A2A2QM21-F1
#
_cell.length_a   1.000
_cell.length_b   1.000
_cell.length_c   1.000
_cell.angle_alpha   90.00
_cell.angle_beta   90.00
_cell.angle_gamma   90.00
#
_symmetry.space_group_name_H-M   'P 1'
#
loop_
_entity.id
_entity.type
_entity.pdbx_description
1 polymer ?
#
loop_
_entity_poly.entity_id
_entity_poly.type
_entity_poly.pdbx_seq_one_letter_code
_entity_poly.pdbx_strand_id
1 'polypeptide(L)'
;MPTITFKLSETEARDLRRRARAARCTVSAYLRANAVGAPVAAKPRKIKLVRHPVSGLLYDVSGKDLPKVSNDEVKAMLADFP
;
A
#
# COMPACT_ATOMS: atom_id res chain seq x y z
N MET A 1 15.87 1.96 4.60
CA MET A 1 15.64 1.93 3.15
C MET A 1 16.93 1.52 2.46
N PRO A 2 16.94 0.47 1.63
CA PRO A 2 18.16 0.07 0.92
C PRO A 2 18.52 1.12 -0.13
N THR A 3 19.79 1.55 -0.13
CA THR A 3 20.34 2.46 -1.13
C THR A 3 20.96 1.63 -2.24
N ILE A 4 20.52 1.84 -3.49
CA ILE A 4 21.04 1.14 -4.66
C ILE A 4 21.95 2.10 -5.42
N THR A 5 23.21 1.74 -5.57
CA THR A 5 24.20 2.50 -6.35
C THR A 5 24.80 1.58 -7.40
N PHE A 6 24.79 2.02 -8.65
CA PHE A 6 25.33 1.28 -9.78
C PHE A 6 25.88 2.27 -10.81
N LYS A 7 26.83 1.81 -11.62
CA LYS A 7 27.41 2.60 -12.69
C LYS A 7 26.64 2.32 -13.98
N LEU A 8 26.41 3.37 -14.75
CA LEU A 8 25.83 3.31 -16.08
C LEU A 8 26.72 4.08 -17.05
N SER A 9 26.78 3.60 -18.28
CA SER A 9 27.22 4.42 -19.41
C SER A 9 26.22 5.55 -19.69
N GLU A 10 26.66 6.55 -20.46
CA GLU A 10 25.81 7.69 -20.77
C GLU A 10 24.57 7.31 -21.60
N THR A 11 24.72 6.33 -22.51
CA THR A 11 23.64 5.79 -23.33
C THR A 11 22.59 5.08 -22.46
N GLU A 12 23.02 4.22 -21.53
CA GLU A 12 22.12 3.53 -20.60
C GLU A 12 21.41 4.53 -19.67
N ALA A 13 22.11 5.57 -19.21
CA ALA A 13 21.52 6.60 -18.37
C ALA A 13 20.43 7.41 -19.11
N ARG A 14 20.62 7.69 -20.40
CA ARG A 14 19.59 8.33 -21.25
C ARG A 14 18.38 7.41 -21.42
N ASP A 15 18.61 6.15 -21.71
CA ASP A 15 17.56 5.15 -21.89
C ASP A 15 16.73 4.93 -20.62
N LEU A 16 17.38 4.86 -19.46
CA LEU A 16 16.71 4.75 -18.17
C LEU A 16 15.81 5.97 -17.89
N ARG A 17 16.32 7.19 -18.14
CA ARG A 17 15.53 8.42 -17.98
C ARG A 17 14.35 8.46 -18.95
N ARG A 18 14.53 8.01 -20.19
CA ARG A 18 13.45 7.90 -21.19
C ARG A 18 12.33 6.99 -20.69
N ARG A 19 12.68 5.80 -20.18
CA ARG A 19 11.71 4.83 -19.63
C ARG A 19 10.98 5.36 -18.40
N ALA A 20 11.69 5.99 -17.46
CA ALA A 20 11.08 6.58 -16.26
C ALA A 20 10.06 7.68 -16.60
N ARG A 21 10.40 8.56 -17.57
CA ARG A 21 9.47 9.60 -18.06
C ARG A 21 8.23 9.02 -18.73
N ALA A 22 8.40 7.97 -19.55
CA ALA A 22 7.27 7.27 -20.16
C ALA A 22 6.31 6.68 -19.11
N ALA A 23 6.86 6.21 -17.98
CA ALA A 23 6.10 5.73 -16.82
C ALA A 23 5.60 6.85 -15.87
N ARG A 24 5.79 8.13 -16.23
CA ARG A 24 5.40 9.32 -15.43
C ARG A 24 5.88 9.28 -13.98
N CYS A 25 7.08 8.76 -13.74
CA CYS A 25 7.67 8.69 -12.40
C CYS A 25 9.16 9.09 -12.43
N THR A 26 9.74 9.27 -11.24
CA THR A 26 11.18 9.57 -11.11
C THR A 26 12.01 8.32 -11.39
N VAL A 27 13.29 8.49 -11.75
CA VAL A 27 14.21 7.37 -12.00
C VAL A 27 14.33 6.44 -10.78
N SER A 28 14.42 7.01 -9.58
CA SER A 28 14.49 6.23 -8.33
C SER A 28 13.18 5.50 -8.00
N ALA A 29 12.02 6.06 -8.35
CA ALA A 29 10.74 5.35 -8.22
C ALA A 29 10.63 4.21 -9.23
N TYR A 30 11.00 4.46 -10.49
CA TYR A 30 11.04 3.47 -11.56
C TYR A 30 11.95 2.28 -11.21
N LEU A 31 13.16 2.53 -10.73
CA LEU A 31 14.10 1.48 -10.33
C LEU A 31 13.58 0.67 -9.14
N ARG A 32 13.01 1.31 -8.12
CA ARG A 32 12.44 0.58 -6.98
C ARG A 32 11.30 -0.33 -7.38
N ALA A 33 10.41 0.14 -8.27
CA ALA A 33 9.29 -0.65 -8.76
C ALA A 33 9.73 -1.88 -9.57
N ASN A 34 10.80 -1.77 -10.35
CA ASN A 34 11.25 -2.85 -11.25
C ASN A 34 12.33 -3.76 -10.67
N ALA A 35 13.25 -3.24 -9.84
CA ALA A 35 14.42 -3.99 -9.37
C ALA A 35 14.25 -4.60 -7.97
N VAL A 36 13.45 -3.96 -7.10
CA VAL A 36 13.29 -4.40 -5.70
C VAL A 36 12.01 -5.23 -5.52
N GLY A 37 11.22 -5.38 -6.59
CA GLY A 37 9.87 -5.92 -6.48
C GLY A 37 9.06 -5.14 -5.43
N ALA A 38 9.31 -3.83 -5.31
CA ALA A 38 8.62 -3.01 -4.33
C ALA A 38 7.12 -3.23 -4.56
N PRO A 39 6.35 -3.67 -3.54
CA PRO A 39 4.91 -3.79 -3.70
C PRO A 39 4.47 -2.42 -4.16
N VAL A 40 3.91 -2.36 -5.38
CA VAL A 40 3.32 -1.16 -5.97
C VAL A 40 2.59 -0.51 -4.82
N ALA A 41 3.11 0.64 -4.32
CA ALA A 41 2.68 1.21 -3.05
C ALA A 41 1.18 1.07 -2.98
N ALA A 42 0.70 0.14 -2.14
CA ALA A 42 -0.64 -0.41 -2.28
C ALA A 42 -1.55 0.80 -2.39
N LYS A 43 -2.19 0.97 -3.57
CA LYS A 43 -2.92 2.19 -3.90
C LYS A 43 -3.71 2.55 -2.65
N PRO A 44 -3.54 3.77 -2.07
CA PRO A 44 -4.17 4.10 -0.81
C PRO A 44 -5.64 3.70 -0.92
N ARG A 45 -6.06 2.76 -0.05
CA ARG A 45 -7.39 2.17 -0.12
C ARG A 45 -8.38 3.31 -0.11
N LYS A 46 -9.32 3.33 -1.07
CA LYS A 46 -10.40 4.32 -1.05
C LYS A 46 -11.29 4.01 0.15
N ILE A 47 -11.05 4.70 1.25
CA ILE A 47 -11.84 4.60 2.47
C ILE A 47 -13.24 5.13 2.18
N LYS A 48 -14.26 4.36 2.55
CA LYS A 48 -15.65 4.81 2.52
C LYS A 48 -16.18 4.71 3.93
N LEU A 49 -16.48 5.85 4.53
CA LEU A 49 -17.06 5.92 5.87
C LEU A 49 -18.58 5.92 5.78
N VAL A 50 -19.23 5.12 6.62
CA VAL A 50 -20.69 5.07 6.78
C VAL A 50 -21.01 5.26 8.25
N ARG A 51 -22.17 5.86 8.55
CA ARG A 51 -22.66 6.03 9.91
C ARG A 51 -23.34 4.75 10.38
N HIS A 52 -22.92 4.22 11.52
CA HIS A 52 -23.51 3.03 12.11
C HIS A 52 -24.92 3.34 12.65
N PRO A 53 -25.95 2.52 12.35
CA PRO A 53 -27.34 2.86 12.67
C PRO A 53 -27.63 2.94 14.17
N VAL A 54 -26.94 2.14 14.99
CA VAL A 54 -27.17 2.07 16.44
C VAL A 54 -26.28 3.06 17.22
N SER A 55 -24.95 2.96 17.08
CA SER A 55 -24.00 3.82 17.80
C SER A 55 -23.85 5.24 17.22
N GLY A 56 -24.29 5.48 15.99
CA GLY A 56 -24.10 6.78 15.31
C GLY A 56 -22.65 7.10 14.93
N LEU A 57 -21.70 6.21 15.23
CA LEU A 57 -20.27 6.35 14.94
C LEU A 57 -19.98 6.08 13.46
N LEU A 58 -18.93 6.70 12.93
CA LEU A 58 -18.44 6.42 11.59
C LEU A 58 -17.60 5.15 11.59
N TYR A 59 -17.81 4.27 10.61
CA TYR A 59 -17.00 3.07 10.41
C TYR A 59 -16.63 2.91 8.94
N ASP A 60 -15.48 2.29 8.69
CA ASP A 60 -14.97 2.06 7.34
C ASP A 60 -15.56 0.78 6.73
N VAL A 61 -16.36 0.94 5.66
CA VAL A 61 -17.00 -0.17 4.92
C VAL A 61 -16.19 -0.64 3.71
N SER A 62 -14.99 -0.11 3.49
CA SER A 62 -14.21 -0.42 2.27
C SER A 62 -13.51 -1.78 2.30
N GLY A 63 -13.66 -2.57 3.37
CA GLY A 63 -13.16 -3.95 3.43
C GLY A 63 -14.13 -4.95 2.82
N LYS A 64 -13.94 -5.32 1.55
CA LYS A 64 -14.74 -6.37 0.89
C LYS A 64 -14.31 -7.80 1.26
N ASP A 65 -13.01 -8.00 1.49
CA ASP A 65 -12.40 -9.32 1.70
C ASP A 65 -11.71 -9.43 3.07
N LEU A 66 -12.17 -8.67 4.07
CA LEU A 66 -11.66 -8.79 5.43
C LEU A 66 -12.27 -10.02 6.12
N PRO A 67 -11.52 -10.68 7.02
CA PRO A 67 -12.08 -11.74 7.85
C PRO A 67 -13.30 -11.21 8.60
N LYS A 68 -14.42 -11.95 8.55
CA LYS A 68 -15.58 -11.65 9.37
C LYS A 68 -15.26 -12.05 10.80
N VAL A 69 -15.22 -11.07 11.70
CA VAL A 69 -15.04 -11.33 13.13
C VAL A 69 -16.39 -11.72 13.73
N SER A 70 -16.43 -12.85 14.43
CA SER A 70 -17.63 -13.30 15.15
C SER A 70 -17.70 -12.70 16.56
N ASN A 71 -18.90 -12.65 17.16
CA ASN A 71 -19.05 -12.19 18.54
C ASN A 71 -18.28 -13.04 19.54
N ASP A 72 -18.12 -14.34 19.27
CA ASP A 72 -17.39 -15.25 20.16
C ASP A 72 -15.89 -14.97 20.14
N GLU A 73 -15.33 -14.63 18.98
CA GLU A 73 -13.94 -14.15 18.84
C GLU A 73 -13.73 -12.84 19.59
N VAL A 74 -14.68 -11.90 19.51
CA VAL A 74 -14.60 -10.63 20.26
C VAL A 74 -14.60 -10.89 21.77
N LYS A 75 -15.48 -11.77 22.27
CA LYS A 75 -15.55 -12.12 23.69
C LYS A 75 -14.28 -12.81 24.17
N ALA A 76 -13.73 -13.73 23.37
CA ALA A 76 -12.49 -14.42 23.68
C ALA A 76 -11.33 -13.42 23.78
N MET A 77 -11.21 -12.47 22.84
CA MET A 77 -10.19 -11.43 22.89
C MET A 77 -10.35 -10.48 24.09
N LEU A 78 -11.59 -10.18 24.49
CA LEU A 78 -11.86 -9.30 25.63
C LEU A 78 -11.68 -9.99 26.98
N ALA A 79 -11.69 -11.33 27.03
CA ALA A 79 -11.51 -12.08 28.27
C ALA A 79 -10.11 -11.91 28.89
N ASP A 80 -9.12 -11.55 28.07
CA ASP A 80 -7.74 -11.29 28.52
C ASP A 80 -7.55 -9.86 29.07
N PHE A 81 -8.56 -8.99 28.98
CA PHE A 81 -8.51 -7.63 29.54
C PHE A 81 -9.21 -7.60 30.91
N PRO A 82 -8.52 -7.16 31.98
CA PRO A 82 -9.07 -7.11 33.34
C PRO A 82 -10.20 -6.09 33.51
#